data_AF-A0AAU2Q597-F1
#
_entry.id   AF-A0AAU2Q597-F1
#
_cell.length_a   1.000
_cell.length_b   1.000
_cell.length_c   1.000
_cell.angle_alpha   90.00
_cell.angle_beta   90.00
_cell.angle_gamma   90.00
#
_symmetry.space_group_name_H-M   'P 1'
#
loop_
_entity.id
_entity.type
_entity.pdbx_description
1 polymer ?
#
loop_
_entity_poly.entity_id
_entity_poly.type
_entity_poly.pdbx_seq_one_letter_code
_entity_poly.pdbx_strand_id
1 'polypeptide(L)'
;MTMQQPIELHHGPGATQELLTVPQVMARLQLGRSAVYDLLRTRQLASITLGRARRIPSHALTNFVHARLDQEAAWMTAPREAVPSRRVRANSDGTVYQRKDGRWEAAGYVLAPGNTRKRVRVYGTTRKEALAKLTEKIVSSNRGVPIPSAQGSVSSYLTYWLEAVAVHQLRENIHTRYTACVKQYLVPGLGKKKLAKLTAKDVRTWLNQVRTTCQCCARSIDAARDQPRCCAAGACCSKRLSPLTLAYIHSVLKSALEHAVREEEITRNVARNVRTGTPRPRRFEPLTADEARQFLAAVRNDRLFALHELALRTGLRKGELLGLQWEDLDLQTGTASIRRTLQRTQTGGLTALPTKTRASERRIALPSECIHSLKEHREVQEGEREAAAEGWRDNGLVFSTPARGPIDPANLNRSFRALLDRAGLRRIRFHDLRHSTATLLLEQGVELVVIKELLGHAHIGVTATVYARVRLRLQRDAIDLLGRTLHTQTGTSNQPDDCHDRLPYTAPVR
;
A
#
# COMPACT_ATOMS: atom_id res chain seq x y z
N MET A 1 -13.26 12.07 -54.47
CA MET A 1 -12.60 11.64 -55.72
C MET A 1 -11.16 11.36 -55.34
N THR A 2 -10.60 10.15 -55.37
CA THR A 2 -11.06 8.89 -55.95
C THR A 2 -10.27 7.78 -55.24
N MET A 3 -10.95 6.69 -54.90
CA MET A 3 -10.31 5.46 -54.44
C MET A 3 -9.31 4.97 -55.49
N GLN A 4 -8.09 4.60 -55.07
CA GLN A 4 -7.24 3.71 -55.86
C GLN A 4 -7.32 2.32 -55.24
N GLN A 5 -7.88 1.41 -56.04
CA GLN A 5 -8.14 0.00 -55.76
C GLN A 5 -6.85 -0.77 -55.47
N PRO A 6 -6.90 -1.87 -54.69
CA PRO A 6 -5.81 -2.81 -54.61
C PRO A 6 -5.70 -3.60 -55.92
N ILE A 7 -4.46 -3.75 -56.40
CA ILE A 7 -4.10 -4.56 -57.58
C ILE A 7 -4.54 -6.01 -57.33
N GLU A 8 -5.59 -6.45 -58.01
CA GLU A 8 -5.96 -7.86 -58.12
C GLU A 8 -4.96 -8.56 -59.05
N LEU A 9 -4.18 -9.49 -58.51
CA LEU A 9 -3.48 -10.49 -59.30
C LEU A 9 -4.41 -11.70 -59.45
N HIS A 10 -5.04 -11.81 -60.62
CA HIS A 10 -5.66 -13.06 -61.06
C HIS A 10 -4.58 -14.13 -61.25
N HIS A 11 -4.74 -15.26 -60.57
CA HIS A 11 -4.04 -16.50 -60.91
C HIS A 11 -5.06 -17.55 -61.34
N GLY A 12 -4.83 -18.09 -62.55
CA GLY A 12 -5.59 -19.19 -63.14
C GLY A 12 -5.47 -20.51 -62.38
N PRO A 13 -6.24 -21.53 -62.81
CA PRO A 13 -6.52 -22.71 -62.02
C PRO A 13 -5.39 -23.75 -62.12
N GLY A 14 -5.01 -24.36 -60.99
CA GLY A 14 -4.23 -25.61 -61.00
C GLY A 14 -2.87 -25.61 -60.29
N ALA A 15 -2.81 -25.19 -59.02
CA ALA A 15 -1.80 -25.71 -58.08
C ALA A 15 -2.31 -25.48 -56.65
N THR A 16 -2.74 -26.54 -55.98
CA THR A 16 -3.09 -26.51 -54.55
C THR A 16 -1.85 -26.11 -53.76
N GLN A 17 -1.75 -24.85 -53.33
CA GLN A 17 -0.66 -24.40 -52.46
C GLN A 17 -0.73 -25.15 -51.13
N GLU A 18 0.20 -26.07 -50.92
CA GLU A 18 0.35 -26.77 -49.64
C GLU A 18 0.77 -25.75 -48.56
N LEU A 19 -0.08 -25.57 -47.55
CA LEU A 19 0.08 -24.58 -46.48
C LEU A 19 0.49 -25.26 -45.17
N LEU A 20 1.70 -24.96 -44.72
CA LEU A 20 2.29 -25.57 -43.54
C LEU A 20 1.95 -24.78 -42.27
N THR A 21 1.73 -25.52 -41.18
CA THR A 21 1.62 -24.96 -39.83
C THR A 21 3.00 -24.73 -39.21
N VAL A 22 3.09 -23.85 -38.22
CA VAL A 22 4.35 -23.58 -37.51
C VAL A 22 5.00 -24.86 -36.94
N PRO A 23 4.25 -25.81 -36.31
CA PRO A 23 4.83 -27.09 -35.89
C PRO A 23 5.41 -27.94 -37.03
N GLN A 24 4.77 -27.95 -38.20
CA GLN A 24 5.29 -28.67 -39.38
C GLN A 24 6.59 -28.04 -39.91
N VAL A 25 6.71 -26.71 -39.87
CA VAL A 25 7.95 -26.02 -40.24
C VAL A 25 9.06 -26.26 -39.21
N MET A 26 8.73 -26.31 -37.92
CA MET A 26 9.68 -26.69 -36.87
C MET A 26 10.25 -28.08 -37.12
N ALA A 27 9.40 -29.06 -37.47
CA ALA A 27 9.82 -30.42 -37.76
C ALA A 27 10.73 -30.49 -39.00
N ARG A 28 10.38 -29.79 -40.09
CA ARG A 28 11.16 -29.81 -41.34
C ARG A 28 12.50 -29.09 -41.24
N LEU A 29 12.60 -28.00 -40.48
CA LEU A 29 13.85 -27.26 -40.29
C LEU A 29 14.66 -27.70 -39.06
N GLN A 30 14.11 -28.62 -38.25
CA GLN A 30 14.66 -29.01 -36.94
C GLN A 30 14.95 -27.81 -36.01
N LEU A 31 14.10 -26.79 -36.06
CA LEU A 31 14.23 -25.55 -35.28
C LEU A 31 13.23 -25.47 -34.13
N GLY A 32 13.68 -24.90 -33.01
CA GLY A 32 12.81 -24.58 -31.88
C GLY A 32 11.77 -23.51 -32.22
N ARG A 33 10.63 -23.54 -31.51
CA ARG A 33 9.48 -22.65 -31.77
C ARG A 33 9.87 -21.17 -31.83
N SER A 34 10.68 -20.70 -30.88
CA SER A 34 11.13 -19.30 -30.79
C SER A 34 11.89 -18.86 -32.03
N ALA A 35 12.76 -19.73 -32.56
CA ALA A 35 13.55 -19.44 -33.76
C ALA A 35 12.68 -19.33 -35.01
N VAL A 36 11.65 -20.18 -35.16
CA VAL A 36 10.71 -20.09 -36.29
C VAL A 36 9.91 -18.77 -36.22
N TYR A 37 9.48 -18.34 -35.03
CA TYR A 37 8.81 -17.05 -34.89
C TYR A 37 9.74 -15.86 -35.13
N ASP A 38 11.02 -15.96 -34.78
CA ASP A 38 12.00 -14.93 -35.11
C ASP A 38 12.18 -14.81 -36.64
N LEU A 39 12.27 -15.92 -37.39
CA LEU A 39 12.33 -15.91 -38.86
C LEU A 39 11.09 -15.28 -39.51
N LEU A 40 9.91 -15.54 -38.96
CA LEU A 40 8.66 -14.93 -39.41
C LEU A 40 8.59 -13.43 -39.06
N ARG A 41 9.15 -13.03 -37.91
CA ARG A 41 9.18 -11.63 -37.46
C ARG A 41 10.17 -10.80 -38.26
N THR A 42 11.35 -11.35 -38.58
CA THR A 42 12.38 -10.70 -39.41
C THR A 42 12.06 -10.77 -40.91
N ARG A 43 10.92 -11.38 -41.29
CA ARG A 43 10.48 -11.62 -42.68
C ARG A 43 11.45 -12.44 -43.52
N GLN A 44 12.35 -13.20 -42.88
CA GLN A 44 13.22 -14.14 -43.58
C GLN A 44 12.45 -15.36 -44.08
N LEU A 45 11.31 -15.68 -43.46
CA LEU A 45 10.38 -16.70 -43.92
C LEU A 45 9.00 -16.08 -44.15
N ALA A 46 8.46 -16.21 -45.36
CA ALA A 46 7.17 -15.63 -45.72
C ALA A 46 6.01 -16.43 -45.10
N SER A 47 4.93 -15.74 -44.71
CA SER A 47 3.71 -16.38 -44.20
C SER A 47 2.47 -15.63 -44.64
N ILE A 48 1.36 -16.36 -44.73
CA ILE A 48 0.02 -15.86 -45.02
C ILE A 48 -0.81 -16.01 -43.75
N THR A 49 -1.66 -15.02 -43.45
CA THR A 49 -2.57 -15.08 -42.30
C THR A 49 -3.94 -15.54 -42.78
N LEU A 50 -4.42 -16.68 -42.30
CA LEU A 50 -5.76 -17.20 -42.57
C LEU A 50 -6.53 -17.25 -41.24
N GLY A 51 -7.50 -16.35 -41.08
CA GLY A 51 -8.21 -16.14 -39.82
C GLY A 51 -7.25 -15.73 -38.70
N ARG A 52 -7.26 -16.46 -37.57
CA ARG A 52 -6.37 -16.21 -36.40
C ARG A 52 -5.02 -16.94 -36.49
N ALA A 53 -4.74 -17.65 -37.57
CA ALA A 53 -3.55 -18.51 -37.66
C ALA A 53 -2.65 -18.14 -38.85
N ARG A 54 -1.34 -18.13 -38.63
CA ARG A 54 -0.36 -18.01 -39.70
C ARG A 54 -0.09 -19.37 -40.35
N ARG A 55 0.01 -19.37 -41.68
CA ARG A 55 0.36 -20.51 -42.51
C ARG A 55 1.53 -20.13 -43.41
N ILE A 56 2.41 -21.08 -43.66
CA ILE A 56 3.64 -20.87 -44.42
C ILE A 56 3.51 -21.67 -45.71
N PRO A 57 3.49 -21.02 -46.88
CA PRO A 57 3.46 -21.74 -48.15
C PRO A 57 4.68 -22.65 -48.30
N SER A 58 4.47 -23.88 -48.77
CA SER A 58 5.56 -24.87 -48.92
C SER A 58 6.69 -24.38 -49.83
N HIS A 59 6.38 -23.63 -50.89
CA HIS A 59 7.38 -23.00 -51.76
C HIS A 59 8.22 -21.92 -51.03
N ALA A 60 7.63 -21.17 -50.10
CA ALA A 60 8.35 -20.16 -49.34
C ALA A 60 9.36 -20.79 -48.37
N LEU A 61 9.04 -21.96 -47.81
CA LEU A 61 9.97 -22.74 -47.01
C LEU A 61 11.11 -23.31 -47.87
N THR A 62 10.77 -23.82 -49.06
CA THR A 62 11.75 -24.40 -49.99
C THR A 62 12.75 -23.35 -50.47
N ASN A 63 12.27 -22.15 -50.86
CA ASN A 63 13.12 -21.03 -51.25
C ASN A 63 14.04 -20.57 -50.11
N PHE A 64 13.53 -20.57 -48.88
CA PHE A 64 14.33 -20.23 -47.70
C PHE A 64 15.48 -21.24 -47.47
N VAL A 65 15.23 -22.53 -47.68
CA VAL A 65 16.27 -23.56 -47.55
C VAL A 65 17.32 -23.40 -48.65
N HIS A 66 16.90 -23.20 -49.90
CA HIS A 66 17.85 -22.97 -51.02
C HIS A 66 18.72 -21.74 -50.82
N ALA A 67 18.12 -20.59 -50.46
CA ALA A 67 18.89 -19.36 -50.19
C ALA A 67 19.92 -19.53 -49.07
N ARG A 68 19.66 -20.41 -48.11
CA ARG A 68 20.57 -20.70 -47.00
C ARG A 68 21.69 -21.65 -47.41
N LEU A 69 21.41 -22.63 -48.27
CA LEU A 69 22.42 -23.50 -48.88
C LEU A 69 23.32 -22.74 -49.86
N ASP A 70 22.79 -21.76 -50.60
CA ASP A 70 23.59 -20.90 -51.49
C ASP A 70 24.50 -19.94 -50.70
N GLN A 71 24.01 -19.40 -49.58
CA GLN A 71 24.87 -18.68 -48.63
C GLN A 71 25.94 -19.59 -48.02
N GLU A 72 25.63 -20.88 -47.84
CA GLU A 72 26.59 -21.87 -47.39
C GLU A 72 27.62 -22.28 -48.47
N ALA A 73 27.23 -22.33 -49.74
CA ALA A 73 28.16 -22.58 -50.84
C ALA A 73 29.09 -21.38 -51.06
N ALA A 74 28.61 -20.15 -50.89
CA ALA A 74 29.36 -18.92 -51.10
C ALA A 74 30.49 -18.67 -50.07
N TRP A 75 30.44 -19.25 -48.85
CA TRP A 75 31.55 -19.15 -47.90
C TRP A 75 32.66 -20.18 -48.14
N MET A 76 32.40 -21.24 -48.91
CA MET A 76 33.38 -22.31 -49.16
C MET A 76 34.28 -22.05 -50.38
N THR A 77 33.93 -21.13 -51.28
CA THR A 77 34.66 -20.87 -52.54
C THR A 77 35.44 -19.55 -52.62
N ALA A 78 35.53 -18.76 -51.55
CA ALA A 78 36.32 -17.52 -51.56
C ALA A 78 37.84 -17.79 -51.36
N PRO A 79 38.74 -17.33 -52.25
CA PRO A 79 40.17 -17.59 -52.12
C PRO A 79 40.78 -16.77 -50.97
N ARG A 80 41.60 -17.44 -50.15
CA ARG A 80 42.33 -16.83 -49.02
C ARG A 80 43.61 -16.16 -49.52
N GLU A 81 43.58 -14.85 -49.74
CA GLU A 81 44.80 -14.03 -49.76
C GLU A 81 45.14 -13.56 -48.35
N ALA A 82 46.38 -13.81 -47.94
CA ALA A 82 46.92 -13.40 -46.65
C ALA A 82 47.51 -11.99 -46.74
N VAL A 83 46.88 -11.01 -46.08
CA VAL A 83 47.46 -9.70 -45.80
C VAL A 83 47.61 -9.53 -44.29
N PRO A 84 48.79 -9.17 -43.74
CA PRO A 84 48.96 -9.00 -42.31
C PRO A 84 48.37 -7.65 -41.87
N SER A 85 47.10 -7.64 -41.46
CA SER A 85 46.51 -6.43 -40.87
C SER A 85 46.93 -6.29 -39.39
N ARG A 86 47.71 -5.27 -39.09
CA ARG A 86 47.95 -4.79 -37.72
C ARG A 86 46.60 -4.39 -37.10
N ARG A 87 46.07 -5.21 -36.18
CA ARG A 87 44.82 -4.92 -35.44
C ARG A 87 44.96 -3.64 -34.62
N VAL A 88 44.51 -2.51 -35.18
CA VAL A 88 44.17 -1.34 -34.38
C VAL A 88 42.89 -1.69 -33.63
N ARG A 89 42.98 -1.81 -32.30
CA ARG A 89 41.84 -2.12 -31.45
C ARG A 89 40.89 -0.92 -31.43
N ALA A 90 39.59 -1.15 -31.60
CA ALA A 90 38.62 -0.09 -31.39
C ALA A 90 38.70 0.40 -29.93
N ASN A 91 38.58 1.72 -29.69
CA ASN A 91 38.77 2.39 -28.40
C ASN A 91 37.79 1.96 -27.26
N SER A 92 37.10 0.82 -27.41
CA SER A 92 36.13 0.29 -26.45
C SER A 92 36.19 -1.23 -26.20
N ASP A 93 37.07 -1.99 -26.86
CA ASP A 93 37.11 -3.47 -26.77
C ASP A 93 37.74 -4.04 -25.47
N GLY A 94 38.25 -3.16 -24.62
CA GLY A 94 38.92 -3.56 -23.38
C GLY A 94 40.34 -4.13 -23.59
N THR A 95 41.14 -4.09 -22.53
CA THR A 95 42.53 -4.54 -22.52
C THR A 95 42.63 -5.82 -21.69
N VAL A 96 43.12 -6.91 -22.29
CA VAL A 96 43.40 -8.17 -21.58
C VAL A 96 44.89 -8.50 -21.70
N TYR A 97 45.58 -8.67 -20.57
CA TYR A 97 47.00 -9.01 -20.53
C TYR A 97 47.33 -9.82 -19.26
N GLN A 98 48.46 -10.54 -19.28
CA GLN A 98 48.94 -11.32 -18.14
C GLN A 98 49.90 -10.48 -17.30
N ARG A 99 49.72 -10.48 -15.97
CA ARG A 99 50.60 -9.76 -15.02
C ARG A 99 51.84 -10.59 -14.69
N LYS A 100 52.85 -9.92 -14.13
CA LYS A 100 54.08 -10.56 -13.60
C LYS A 100 53.77 -11.67 -12.59
N ASP A 101 52.65 -11.54 -11.88
CA ASP A 101 52.17 -12.44 -10.82
C ASP A 101 51.44 -13.69 -11.38
N GLY A 102 51.49 -13.95 -12.69
CA GLY A 102 50.85 -15.09 -13.36
C GLY A 102 49.34 -14.97 -13.61
N ARG A 103 48.65 -14.04 -12.92
CA ARG A 103 47.20 -13.78 -13.09
C ARG A 103 46.89 -12.95 -14.34
N TRP A 104 45.74 -13.23 -14.95
CA TRP A 104 45.22 -12.48 -16.09
C TRP A 104 44.37 -11.29 -15.64
N GLU A 105 44.64 -10.10 -16.20
CA GLU A 105 43.87 -8.87 -15.98
C GLU A 105 43.10 -8.50 -17.25
N ALA A 106 41.79 -8.32 -17.14
CA ALA A 106 40.90 -7.84 -18.18
C ALA A 106 40.24 -6.53 -17.74
N ALA A 107 40.35 -5.46 -18.53
CA ALA A 107 39.79 -4.16 -18.21
C ALA A 107 38.93 -3.61 -19.34
N GLY A 108 37.76 -3.06 -19.03
CA GLY A 108 36.85 -2.48 -20.03
C GLY A 108 36.02 -1.33 -19.44
N TYR A 109 35.37 -0.58 -20.31
CA TYR A 109 34.50 0.52 -19.90
C TYR A 109 33.08 0.01 -19.67
N VAL A 110 32.46 0.48 -18.60
CA VAL A 110 31.12 0.08 -18.19
C VAL A 110 30.32 1.35 -17.85
N LEU A 111 29.02 1.39 -18.14
CA LEU A 111 28.13 2.51 -17.81
C LEU A 111 28.04 2.67 -16.29
N ALA A 112 28.31 3.89 -15.84
CA ALA A 112 28.14 4.36 -14.48
C ALA A 112 27.00 5.39 -14.43
N PRO A 113 26.45 5.68 -13.23
CA PRO A 113 25.34 6.62 -13.07
C PRO A 113 25.68 8.00 -13.68
N GLY A 114 24.66 8.66 -14.23
CA GLY A 114 24.82 9.94 -14.93
C GLY A 114 25.38 9.83 -16.36
N ASN A 115 25.17 8.70 -17.04
CA ASN A 115 25.64 8.43 -18.42
C ASN A 115 27.18 8.49 -18.60
N THR A 116 27.93 8.29 -17.51
CA THR A 116 29.40 8.31 -17.52
C THR A 116 29.96 6.90 -17.75
N ARG A 117 31.18 6.79 -18.30
CA ARG A 117 31.86 5.49 -18.51
C ARG A 117 32.97 5.29 -17.48
N LYS A 118 32.84 4.26 -16.64
CA LYS A 118 33.87 3.87 -15.66
C LYS A 118 34.68 2.69 -16.15
N ARG A 119 36.02 2.78 -16.09
CA ARG A 119 36.92 1.66 -16.43
C ARG A 119 36.98 0.67 -15.26
N VAL A 120 36.56 -0.57 -15.50
CA VAL A 120 36.56 -1.66 -14.50
C VAL A 120 37.63 -2.67 -14.87
N ARG A 121 38.40 -3.13 -13.87
CA ARG A 121 39.41 -4.19 -14.01
C ARG A 121 38.89 -5.47 -13.35
N VAL A 122 39.18 -6.62 -13.96
CA VAL A 122 38.76 -7.95 -13.49
C VAL A 122 39.92 -8.92 -13.62
N TYR A 123 40.02 -9.87 -12.70
CA TYR A 123 41.12 -10.81 -12.61
C TYR A 123 40.64 -12.26 -12.77
N GLY A 124 41.45 -13.08 -13.42
CA GLY A 124 41.23 -14.51 -13.59
C GLY A 124 42.55 -15.30 -13.53
N THR A 125 42.43 -16.60 -13.26
CA THR A 125 43.56 -17.53 -13.34
C THR A 125 43.91 -17.86 -14.80
N THR A 126 42.92 -17.80 -15.69
CA THR A 126 43.08 -17.99 -17.13
C THR A 126 42.58 -16.78 -17.92
N ARG A 127 43.10 -16.62 -19.15
CA ARG A 127 42.65 -15.58 -20.09
C ARG A 127 41.15 -15.63 -20.34
N LYS A 128 40.60 -16.85 -20.49
CA LYS A 128 39.19 -17.11 -20.76
C LYS A 128 38.30 -16.71 -19.58
N GLU A 129 38.74 -17.00 -18.35
CA GLU A 129 38.02 -16.62 -17.12
C GLU A 129 38.00 -15.09 -16.94
N ALA A 130 39.13 -14.41 -17.13
CA ALA A 130 39.20 -12.95 -17.01
C ALA A 130 38.32 -12.25 -18.05
N LEU A 131 38.30 -12.75 -19.30
CA LEU A 131 37.48 -12.22 -20.38
C LEU A 131 35.99 -12.50 -20.15
N ALA A 132 35.61 -13.70 -19.71
CA ALA A 132 34.22 -14.03 -19.37
C ALA A 132 33.65 -13.11 -18.28
N LYS A 133 34.41 -12.86 -17.20
CA LYS A 133 34.00 -11.94 -16.14
C LYS A 133 33.92 -10.48 -16.61
N LEU A 134 34.74 -10.08 -17.60
CA LEU A 134 34.65 -8.75 -18.21
C LEU A 134 33.40 -8.65 -19.10
N THR A 135 33.15 -9.64 -19.94
CA THR A 135 31.97 -9.71 -20.81
C THR A 135 30.68 -9.72 -19.99
N GLU A 136 30.62 -10.44 -18.87
CA GLU A 136 29.48 -10.42 -17.95
C GLU A 136 29.18 -9.02 -17.41
N LYS A 137 30.21 -8.25 -17.05
CA LYS A 137 30.06 -6.86 -16.59
C LYS A 137 29.61 -5.92 -17.71
N ILE A 138 30.14 -6.09 -18.91
CA ILE A 138 29.74 -5.31 -20.10
C ILE A 138 28.30 -5.64 -20.50
N VAL A 139 27.90 -6.91 -20.50
CA VAL A 139 26.52 -7.35 -20.80
C VAL A 139 25.54 -6.83 -19.75
N SER A 140 25.91 -6.86 -18.47
CA SER A 140 25.09 -6.30 -17.39
C SER A 140 24.85 -4.80 -17.58
N SER A 141 25.88 -4.08 -18.03
CA SER A 141 25.81 -2.66 -18.36
C SER A 141 25.01 -2.36 -19.62
N ASN A 142 25.18 -3.15 -20.68
CA ASN A 142 24.47 -2.98 -21.94
C ASN A 142 22.97 -3.31 -21.80
N ARG A 143 22.58 -4.08 -20.78
CA ARG A 143 21.17 -4.28 -20.39
C ARG A 143 20.55 -3.08 -19.66
N GLY A 144 21.25 -1.95 -19.59
CA GLY A 144 20.77 -0.74 -18.93
C GLY A 144 20.71 -0.86 -17.41
N VAL A 145 21.54 -1.72 -16.80
CA VAL A 145 21.70 -1.81 -15.35
C VAL A 145 22.96 -1.02 -14.98
N PRO A 146 22.83 0.21 -14.44
CA PRO A 146 23.99 0.99 -14.00
C PRO A 146 24.75 0.22 -12.92
N ILE A 147 26.09 0.33 -12.91
CA ILE A 147 26.86 -0.11 -11.75
C ILE A 147 26.46 0.80 -10.57
N PRO A 148 26.09 0.24 -9.40
CA PRO A 148 25.81 1.04 -8.21
C PRO A 148 26.91 2.07 -7.94
N SER A 149 26.58 3.36 -7.94
CA SER A 149 27.46 4.45 -7.45
C SER A 149 27.64 4.36 -5.94
N ALA A 150 26.69 3.77 -5.22
CA ALA A 150 26.57 3.81 -3.78
C ALA A 150 27.84 3.35 -3.04
N GLN A 151 28.72 4.31 -2.74
CA GLN A 151 29.82 4.14 -1.78
C GLN A 151 29.34 4.31 -0.34
N GLY A 152 28.14 4.86 -0.15
CA GLY A 152 27.54 5.16 1.14
C GLY A 152 27.03 3.94 1.92
N SER A 153 26.86 4.15 3.22
CA SER A 153 26.19 3.21 4.11
C SER A 153 24.67 3.31 3.95
N VAL A 154 23.94 2.29 4.42
CA VAL A 154 22.48 2.37 4.51
C VAL A 154 22.07 3.54 5.41
N SER A 155 22.83 3.84 6.47
CA SER A 155 22.54 4.97 7.35
C SER A 155 22.61 6.30 6.61
N SER A 156 23.70 6.56 5.87
CA SER A 156 23.88 7.82 5.15
C SER A 156 22.80 8.01 4.10
N TYR A 157 22.43 6.95 3.39
CA TYR A 157 21.35 7.02 2.40
C TYR A 157 19.99 7.30 3.05
N LEU A 158 19.65 6.63 4.16
CA LEU A 158 18.38 6.85 4.85
C LEU A 158 18.26 8.27 5.41
N THR A 159 19.36 8.85 5.90
CA THR A 159 19.40 10.25 6.33
C THR A 159 19.15 11.19 5.15
N TYR A 160 19.90 11.03 4.06
CA TYR A 160 19.70 11.80 2.83
C TYR A 160 18.24 11.71 2.33
N TRP A 161 17.70 10.50 2.24
CA TRP A 161 16.34 10.27 1.78
C TRP A 161 15.30 10.96 2.68
N LEU A 162 15.49 10.96 4.01
CA LEU A 162 14.57 11.63 4.92
C LEU A 162 14.59 13.15 4.79
N GLU A 163 15.78 13.73 4.64
CA GLU A 163 16.00 15.18 4.71
C GLU A 163 15.79 15.85 3.34
N ALA A 164 16.28 15.25 2.26
CA ALA A 164 16.24 15.85 0.92
C ALA A 164 15.01 15.44 0.10
N VAL A 165 14.38 14.30 0.38
CA VAL A 165 13.33 13.74 -0.47
C VAL A 165 12.01 13.62 0.28
N ALA A 166 12.01 12.85 1.36
CA ALA A 166 10.80 12.50 2.08
C ALA A 166 10.13 13.73 2.72
N VAL A 167 10.90 14.76 3.09
CA VAL A 167 10.35 15.99 3.70
C VAL A 167 9.46 16.78 2.75
N HIS A 168 9.76 16.75 1.44
CA HIS A 168 8.99 17.50 0.43
C HIS A 168 7.82 16.68 -0.13
N GLN A 169 7.95 15.35 -0.18
CA GLN A 169 6.92 14.48 -0.74
C GLN A 169 5.89 14.01 0.30
N LEU A 170 6.26 13.95 1.58
CA LEU A 170 5.41 13.44 2.64
C LEU A 170 4.87 14.57 3.50
N ARG A 171 3.62 14.41 3.96
CA ARG A 171 3.07 15.25 5.02
C ARG A 171 3.87 15.07 6.30
N GLU A 172 3.94 16.13 7.09
CA GLU A 172 4.71 16.20 8.33
C GLU A 172 4.49 14.99 9.25
N ASN A 173 3.24 14.61 9.53
CA ASN A 173 2.95 13.46 10.39
C ASN A 173 3.47 12.12 9.87
N ILE A 174 3.49 11.93 8.54
CA ILE A 174 4.05 10.72 7.94
C ILE A 174 5.57 10.79 8.02
N HIS A 175 6.16 11.96 7.74
CA HIS A 175 7.60 12.21 7.89
C HIS A 175 8.08 11.95 9.32
N THR A 176 7.43 12.49 10.34
CA THR A 176 7.75 12.24 11.76
C THR A 176 7.75 10.73 12.08
N ARG A 177 6.75 9.99 11.56
CA ARG A 177 6.70 8.52 11.72
C ARG A 177 7.82 7.80 10.98
N TYR A 178 8.16 8.24 9.78
CA TYR A 178 9.27 7.66 8.99
C TYR A 178 10.60 7.92 9.69
N THR A 179 10.84 9.16 10.11
CA THR A 179 12.00 9.59 10.89
C THR A 179 12.15 8.77 12.17
N ALA A 180 11.06 8.59 12.94
CA ALA A 180 11.07 7.73 14.11
C ALA A 180 11.45 6.28 13.77
N CYS A 181 10.89 5.71 12.69
CA CYS A 181 11.20 4.34 12.29
C CYS A 181 12.65 4.17 11.84
N VAL A 182 13.18 5.13 11.08
CA VAL A 182 14.55 5.11 10.57
C VAL A 182 15.54 5.23 11.73
N LYS A 183 15.39 6.26 12.57
CA LYS A 183 16.32 6.53 13.69
C LYS A 183 16.27 5.43 14.75
N GLN A 184 15.08 4.90 15.06
CA GLN A 184 14.93 3.92 16.16
C GLN A 184 15.20 2.48 15.74
N TYR A 185 14.99 2.10 14.48
CA TYR A 185 15.06 0.69 14.06
C TYR A 185 15.99 0.44 12.88
N LEU A 186 15.90 1.21 11.79
CA LEU A 186 16.64 0.92 10.56
C LEU A 186 18.13 1.28 10.68
N VAL A 187 18.45 2.45 11.22
CA VAL A 187 19.84 2.89 11.40
C VAL A 187 20.59 1.99 12.38
N PRO A 188 20.07 1.68 13.60
CA PRO A 188 20.77 0.78 14.52
C PRO A 188 20.95 -0.64 13.98
N GLY A 189 19.99 -1.13 13.17
CA GLY A 189 19.99 -2.51 12.70
C GLY A 189 20.74 -2.76 11.39
N LEU A 190 20.50 -1.92 10.39
CA LEU A 190 21.04 -2.10 9.03
C LEU A 190 22.01 -0.99 8.62
N GLY A 191 22.08 0.11 9.38
CA GLY A 191 22.78 1.33 9.00
C GLY A 191 24.27 1.16 8.71
N LYS A 192 24.96 0.25 9.41
CA LYS A 192 26.41 -0.01 9.23
C LYS A 192 26.74 -0.70 7.91
N LYS A 193 25.77 -1.38 7.27
CA LYS A 193 26.02 -2.09 6.00
C LYS A 193 26.13 -1.09 4.86
N LYS A 194 26.99 -1.38 3.88
CA LYS A 194 27.04 -0.64 2.62
C LYS A 194 25.74 -0.87 1.84
N LEU A 195 25.18 0.19 1.27
CA LEU A 195 23.89 0.13 0.58
C LEU A 195 23.91 -0.91 -0.56
N ALA A 196 24.96 -0.89 -1.40
CA ALA A 196 25.14 -1.84 -2.50
C ALA A 196 25.37 -3.31 -2.07
N LYS A 197 25.75 -3.55 -0.80
CA LYS A 197 25.99 -4.91 -0.26
C LYS A 197 24.81 -5.45 0.56
N LEU A 198 23.73 -4.68 0.73
CA LEU A 198 22.58 -5.12 1.49
C LEU A 198 21.88 -6.27 0.76
N THR A 199 21.68 -7.40 1.44
CA THR A 199 21.01 -8.57 0.85
C THR A 199 19.63 -8.82 1.47
N ALA A 200 18.79 -9.60 0.79
CA ALA A 200 17.51 -10.03 1.35
C ALA A 200 17.68 -10.91 2.61
N LYS A 201 18.79 -11.66 2.71
CA LYS A 201 19.14 -12.44 3.91
C LYS A 201 19.34 -11.50 5.11
N ASP A 202 20.06 -10.40 4.91
CA ASP A 202 20.31 -9.42 5.97
C ASP A 202 19.02 -8.81 6.51
N VAL A 203 18.14 -8.37 5.61
CA VAL A 203 16.84 -7.79 5.98
C VAL A 203 15.99 -8.81 6.74
N ARG A 204 15.97 -10.08 6.30
CA ARG A 204 15.24 -11.15 6.98
C ARG A 204 15.79 -11.45 8.37
N THR A 205 17.11 -11.61 8.49
CA THR A 205 17.78 -11.87 9.77
C THR A 205 17.52 -10.74 10.75
N TRP A 206 17.65 -9.50 10.29
CA TRP A 206 17.37 -8.32 11.10
C TRP A 206 15.89 -8.24 11.54
N LEU A 207 14.93 -8.46 10.64
CA LEU A 207 13.50 -8.46 11.01
C LEU A 207 13.17 -9.55 12.05
N ASN A 208 13.79 -10.72 11.94
CA ASN A 208 13.61 -11.80 12.91
C ASN A 208 14.21 -11.44 14.28
N GLN A 209 15.38 -10.79 14.30
CA GLN A 209 15.98 -10.29 15.52
C GLN A 209 15.09 -9.24 16.20
N VAL A 210 14.66 -8.20 15.46
CA VAL A 210 13.81 -7.13 16.02
C VAL A 210 12.47 -7.68 16.56
N ARG A 211 11.96 -8.76 15.98
CA ARG A 211 10.75 -9.45 16.46
C ARG A 211 10.92 -10.05 17.85
N THR A 212 12.10 -10.58 18.18
CA THR A 212 12.37 -11.25 19.46
C THR A 212 13.01 -10.33 20.49
N THR A 213 13.68 -9.27 20.05
CA THR A 213 14.35 -8.31 20.93
C THR A 213 13.37 -7.44 21.72
N CYS A 214 13.58 -7.36 23.03
CA CYS A 214 12.89 -6.42 23.91
C CYS A 214 13.30 -4.98 23.59
N GLN A 215 12.31 -4.14 23.31
CA GLN A 215 12.56 -2.76 22.88
C GLN A 215 12.97 -1.83 24.03
N CYS A 216 12.64 -2.19 25.28
CA CYS A 216 13.09 -1.44 26.45
C CYS A 216 14.61 -1.49 26.60
N CYS A 217 15.20 -2.67 26.35
CA CYS A 217 16.63 -2.90 26.51
C CYS A 217 17.41 -2.43 25.27
N ALA A 218 16.91 -2.73 24.06
CA ALA A 218 17.55 -2.30 22.81
C ALA A 218 17.64 -0.77 22.66
N ARG A 219 16.78 -0.03 23.36
CA ARG A 219 16.73 1.44 23.32
C ARG A 219 17.22 2.10 24.61
N SER A 220 17.75 1.33 25.55
CA SER A 220 18.17 1.81 26.87
C SER A 220 17.10 2.60 27.62
N ILE A 221 15.81 2.38 27.31
CA ILE A 221 14.68 3.08 27.98
C ILE A 221 14.65 2.71 29.45
N ASP A 222 14.98 1.46 29.77
CA ASP A 222 15.00 0.99 31.15
C ASP A 222 16.17 1.55 31.97
N ALA A 223 17.31 1.82 31.32
CA ALA A 223 18.47 2.43 31.94
C ALA A 223 18.24 3.93 32.23
N ALA A 224 17.35 4.58 31.48
CA ALA A 224 16.95 5.97 31.70
C ALA A 224 15.83 6.14 32.74
N ARG A 225 15.40 5.07 33.42
CA ARG A 225 14.40 5.14 34.49
C ARG A 225 15.07 5.28 35.84
N ASP A 226 14.47 6.08 36.71
CA ASP A 226 14.90 6.21 38.12
C ASP A 226 14.89 4.85 38.85
N GLN A 227 13.96 3.97 38.45
CA GLN A 227 13.93 2.57 38.90
C GLN A 227 13.86 1.63 37.69
N PRO A 228 14.90 0.81 37.44
CA PRO A 228 14.88 -0.16 36.35
C PRO A 228 13.81 -1.22 36.62
N ARG A 229 13.06 -1.61 35.58
CA ARG A 229 11.97 -2.60 35.69
C ARG A 229 12.10 -3.71 34.63
N CYS A 230 13.22 -3.77 33.92
CA CYS A 230 13.44 -4.72 32.83
C CYS A 230 14.86 -5.34 32.92
N CYS A 231 15.65 -5.29 31.84
CA CYS A 231 16.92 -6.01 31.76
C CYS A 231 17.94 -5.50 32.80
N ALA A 232 17.84 -4.23 33.21
CA ALA A 232 18.68 -3.68 34.27
C ALA A 232 18.27 -4.16 35.67
N ALA A 233 17.06 -4.69 35.83
CA ALA A 233 16.56 -5.35 37.04
C ALA A 233 16.61 -6.89 36.97
N GLY A 234 17.28 -7.46 35.96
CA GLY A 234 17.43 -8.92 35.78
C GLY A 234 16.22 -9.65 35.17
N ALA A 235 15.07 -8.98 34.96
CA ALA A 235 13.85 -9.60 34.44
C ALA A 235 13.37 -8.93 33.14
N CYS A 236 13.31 -9.65 32.02
CA CYS A 236 12.89 -9.06 30.75
C CYS A 236 11.37 -8.83 30.68
N CYS A 237 10.92 -7.57 30.53
CA CYS A 237 9.49 -7.24 30.37
C CYS A 237 8.84 -7.74 29.07
N SER A 238 9.60 -8.45 28.22
CA SER A 238 9.13 -9.07 26.97
C SER A 238 8.35 -8.13 26.03
N LYS A 239 8.59 -6.82 26.13
CA LYS A 239 7.95 -5.80 25.32
C LYS A 239 8.54 -5.80 23.91
N ARG A 240 7.99 -6.68 23.07
CA ARG A 240 8.36 -6.88 21.66
C ARG A 240 7.48 -6.04 20.74
N LEU A 241 7.94 -5.79 19.52
CA LEU A 241 7.15 -5.07 18.53
C LEU A 241 5.98 -5.90 18.02
N SER A 242 4.85 -5.25 17.79
CA SER A 242 3.71 -5.91 17.15
C SER A 242 4.06 -6.29 15.70
N PRO A 243 3.47 -7.37 15.14
CA PRO A 243 3.66 -7.74 13.75
C PRO A 243 3.30 -6.59 12.77
N LEU A 244 2.31 -5.78 13.13
CA LEU A 244 1.91 -4.61 12.34
C LEU A 244 2.99 -3.52 12.34
N THR A 245 3.61 -3.27 13.48
CA THR A 245 4.73 -2.33 13.58
C THR A 245 5.93 -2.82 12.75
N LEU A 246 6.25 -4.12 12.80
CA LEU A 246 7.32 -4.70 11.97
C LEU A 246 7.03 -4.56 10.47
N ALA A 247 5.79 -4.87 10.06
CA ALA A 247 5.37 -4.69 8.67
C ALA A 247 5.46 -3.22 8.22
N TYR A 248 5.10 -2.28 9.11
CA TYR A 248 5.25 -0.85 8.85
C TYR A 248 6.71 -0.45 8.68
N ILE A 249 7.60 -0.84 9.60
CA ILE A 249 9.05 -0.53 9.48
C ILE A 249 9.62 -1.12 8.19
N HIS A 250 9.25 -2.35 7.85
CA HIS A 250 9.64 -2.98 6.59
C HIS A 250 9.13 -2.20 5.36
N SER A 251 7.90 -1.67 5.42
CA SER A 251 7.34 -0.83 4.34
C SER A 251 8.10 0.49 4.16
N VAL A 252 8.58 1.10 5.25
CA VAL A 252 9.42 2.31 5.20
C VAL A 252 10.76 2.00 4.52
N LEU A 253 11.43 0.91 4.92
CA LEU A 253 12.67 0.46 4.27
C LEU A 253 12.44 0.18 2.78
N LYS A 254 11.35 -0.52 2.44
CA LYS A 254 10.97 -0.80 1.05
C LYS A 254 10.79 0.49 0.25
N SER A 255 10.14 1.51 0.82
CA SER A 255 9.95 2.82 0.18
C SER A 255 11.27 3.52 -0.07
N ALA A 256 12.17 3.55 0.92
CA ALA A 256 13.49 4.17 0.79
C ALA A 256 14.35 3.48 -0.27
N LEU A 257 14.39 2.15 -0.27
CA LEU A 257 15.15 1.39 -1.27
C LEU A 257 14.53 1.47 -2.67
N GLU A 258 13.22 1.68 -2.79
CA GLU A 258 12.60 1.96 -4.09
C GLU A 258 13.05 3.32 -4.63
N HIS A 259 13.22 4.31 -3.75
CA HIS A 259 13.81 5.59 -4.13
C HIS A 259 15.26 5.42 -4.60
N ALA A 260 16.06 4.63 -3.87
CA ALA A 260 17.44 4.35 -4.22
C ALA A 260 17.59 3.68 -5.59
N VAL A 261 16.62 2.88 -6.00
CA VAL A 261 16.59 2.30 -7.36
C VAL A 261 16.29 3.37 -8.41
N ARG A 262 15.38 4.30 -8.12
CA ARG A 262 15.04 5.39 -9.06
C ARG A 262 16.19 6.36 -9.28
N GLU A 263 17.02 6.56 -8.26
CA GLU A 263 18.24 7.37 -8.34
C GLU A 263 19.47 6.58 -8.80
N GLU A 264 19.29 5.33 -9.24
CA GLU A 264 20.36 4.47 -9.75
C GLU A 264 21.48 4.16 -8.73
N GLU A 265 21.28 4.48 -7.45
CA GLU A 265 22.20 4.16 -6.36
C GLU A 265 22.31 2.64 -6.14
N ILE A 266 21.23 1.90 -6.38
CA ILE A 266 21.18 0.44 -6.36
C ILE A 266 20.39 -0.13 -7.55
N THR A 267 20.75 -1.33 -7.98
CA THR A 267 20.12 -1.98 -9.14
C THR A 267 18.75 -2.60 -8.84
N ARG A 268 18.48 -2.95 -7.58
CA ARG A 268 17.22 -3.57 -7.17
C ARG A 268 16.90 -3.34 -5.71
N ASN A 269 15.60 -3.30 -5.41
CA ASN A 269 15.10 -3.21 -4.05
C ASN A 269 15.08 -4.59 -3.37
N VAL A 270 16.05 -4.86 -2.50
CA VAL A 270 16.16 -6.15 -1.80
C VAL A 270 15.07 -6.39 -0.75
N ALA A 271 14.43 -5.34 -0.24
CA ALA A 271 13.33 -5.48 0.73
C ALA A 271 12.06 -6.06 0.07
N ARG A 272 11.86 -5.89 -1.25
CA ARG A 272 10.76 -6.55 -1.98
C ARG A 272 10.80 -8.07 -1.88
N ASN A 273 11.99 -8.65 -1.75
CA ASN A 273 12.19 -10.09 -1.71
C ASN A 273 11.95 -10.69 -0.31
N VAL A 274 11.71 -9.86 0.69
CA VAL A 274 11.41 -10.29 2.06
C VAL A 274 9.91 -10.16 2.30
N ARG A 275 9.25 -11.28 2.55
CA ARG A 275 7.84 -11.29 2.93
C ARG A 275 7.74 -11.08 4.44
N THR A 276 7.04 -10.03 4.85
CA THR A 276 6.51 -9.90 6.20
C THR A 276 5.12 -10.53 6.22
N GLY A 277 4.85 -11.40 7.20
CA GLY A 277 3.50 -11.95 7.37
C GLY A 277 2.48 -10.83 7.52
N THR A 278 1.31 -10.98 6.89
CA THR A 278 0.21 -10.03 7.05
C THR A 278 -0.34 -10.16 8.47
N PRO A 279 -0.23 -9.12 9.32
CA PRO A 279 -0.82 -9.18 10.65
C PRO A 279 -2.32 -9.41 10.51
N ARG A 280 -2.86 -10.38 11.25
CA ARG A 280 -4.32 -10.47 11.35
C ARG A 280 -4.82 -9.17 11.98
N PRO A 281 -5.79 -8.47 11.37
CA PRO A 281 -6.36 -7.29 11.98
C PRO A 281 -6.93 -7.65 13.35
N ARG A 282 -6.68 -6.81 14.35
CA ARG A 282 -7.29 -7.01 15.67
C ARG A 282 -8.80 -6.96 15.51
N ARG A 283 -9.49 -7.96 16.04
CA ARG A 283 -10.95 -7.93 16.14
C ARG A 283 -11.31 -6.81 17.10
N PHE A 284 -12.13 -5.88 16.64
CA PHE A 284 -12.73 -4.83 17.44
C PHE A 284 -14.23 -5.11 17.55
N GLU A 285 -14.82 -4.79 18.70
CA GLU A 285 -16.24 -4.99 18.99
C GLU A 285 -16.97 -3.65 19.08
N PRO A 286 -17.79 -3.28 18.08
CA PRO A 286 -18.59 -2.06 18.10
C PRO A 286 -19.56 -2.04 19.28
N LEU A 287 -19.93 -0.86 19.76
CA LEU A 287 -20.95 -0.73 20.81
C LEU A 287 -22.30 -1.22 20.28
N THR A 288 -23.05 -1.92 21.12
CA THR A 288 -24.47 -2.21 20.85
C THR A 288 -25.31 -0.94 21.01
N ALA A 289 -26.56 -0.98 20.55
CA ALA A 289 -27.49 0.13 20.76
C ALA A 289 -27.71 0.43 22.26
N ASP A 290 -27.73 -0.61 23.10
CA ASP A 290 -27.88 -0.47 24.56
C ASP A 290 -26.64 0.14 25.21
N GLU A 291 -25.44 -0.35 24.85
CA GLU A 291 -24.18 0.21 25.32
C GLU A 291 -24.02 1.68 24.87
N ALA A 292 -24.47 2.00 23.65
CA ALA A 292 -24.48 3.37 23.10
C ALA A 292 -25.41 4.30 23.91
N ARG A 293 -26.63 3.85 24.24
CA ARG A 293 -27.57 4.60 25.08
C ARG A 293 -27.03 4.79 26.50
N GLN A 294 -26.48 3.74 27.11
CA GLN A 294 -25.85 3.79 28.43
C GLN A 294 -24.68 4.77 28.45
N PHE A 295 -23.85 4.77 27.40
CA PHE A 295 -22.75 5.72 27.26
C PHE A 295 -23.26 7.17 27.22
N LEU A 296 -24.25 7.48 26.36
CA LEU A 296 -24.80 8.83 26.27
C LEU A 296 -25.48 9.30 27.57
N ALA A 297 -26.14 8.39 28.30
CA ALA A 297 -26.70 8.70 29.60
C ALA A 297 -25.60 9.06 30.63
N ALA A 298 -24.51 8.28 30.66
CA ALA A 298 -23.41 8.49 31.60
C ALA A 298 -22.60 9.78 31.34
N VAL A 299 -22.57 10.26 30.10
CA VAL A 299 -21.83 11.47 29.69
C VAL A 299 -22.66 12.74 29.68
N ARG A 300 -23.96 12.69 30.00
CA ARG A 300 -24.91 13.81 29.88
C ARG A 300 -24.46 15.08 30.63
N ASN A 301 -23.85 14.92 31.80
CA ASN A 301 -23.37 16.04 32.63
C ASN A 301 -21.90 16.40 32.38
N ASP A 302 -21.27 15.84 31.35
CA ASP A 302 -19.88 16.16 31.00
C ASP A 302 -19.82 17.42 30.12
N ARG A 303 -18.83 18.28 30.36
CA ARG A 303 -18.61 19.50 29.54
C ARG A 303 -18.49 19.19 28.04
N LEU A 304 -18.01 18.00 27.67
CA LEU A 304 -17.85 17.57 26.28
C LEU A 304 -18.98 16.63 25.83
N PHE A 305 -20.16 16.67 26.45
CA PHE A 305 -21.31 15.86 26.06
C PHE A 305 -21.62 15.96 24.55
N ALA A 306 -21.74 17.18 24.03
CA ALA A 306 -22.02 17.42 22.60
C ALA A 306 -20.95 16.81 21.68
N LEU A 307 -19.69 16.75 22.10
CA LEU A 307 -18.61 16.10 21.34
C LEU A 307 -18.84 14.59 21.25
N HIS A 308 -19.19 13.98 22.38
CA HIS A 308 -19.42 12.53 22.48
C HIS A 308 -20.68 12.10 21.73
N GLU A 309 -21.76 12.86 21.84
CA GLU A 309 -22.99 12.61 21.10
C GLU A 309 -22.76 12.76 19.59
N LEU A 310 -22.15 13.87 19.17
CA LEU A 310 -21.84 14.10 17.75
C LEU A 310 -20.95 12.98 17.20
N ALA A 311 -19.93 12.55 17.95
CA ALA A 311 -19.05 11.45 17.55
C ALA A 311 -19.81 10.13 17.30
N LEU A 312 -20.78 9.81 18.16
CA LEU A 312 -21.53 8.56 18.09
C LEU A 312 -22.63 8.58 17.04
N ARG A 313 -23.30 9.72 16.83
CA ARG A 313 -24.39 9.85 15.86
C ARG A 313 -23.92 10.10 14.41
N THR A 314 -22.79 10.79 14.22
CA THR A 314 -22.27 11.13 12.88
C THR A 314 -21.03 10.34 12.46
N GLY A 315 -20.33 9.72 13.41
CA GLY A 315 -19.13 8.94 13.13
C GLY A 315 -17.94 9.77 12.63
N LEU A 316 -17.90 11.07 12.95
CA LEU A 316 -16.77 11.94 12.60
C LEU A 316 -15.45 11.42 13.18
N ARG A 317 -14.35 11.65 12.46
CA ARG A 317 -13.02 11.28 12.98
C ARG A 317 -12.66 12.20 14.14
N LYS A 318 -11.92 11.68 15.12
CA LYS A 318 -11.44 12.47 16.28
C LYS A 318 -10.79 13.81 15.87
N GLY A 319 -9.92 13.78 14.86
CA GLY A 319 -9.27 15.00 14.38
C GLY A 319 -10.24 15.97 13.69
N GLU A 320 -11.30 15.47 13.05
CA GLU A 320 -12.36 16.30 12.43
C GLU A 320 -13.18 16.98 13.53
N LEU A 321 -13.61 16.24 14.56
CA LEU A 321 -14.32 16.79 15.72
C LEU A 321 -13.52 17.89 16.42
N LEU A 322 -12.26 17.62 16.74
CA LEU A 322 -11.40 18.57 17.45
C LEU A 322 -10.96 19.77 16.59
N GLY A 323 -11.14 19.70 15.27
CA GLY A 323 -10.82 20.79 14.34
C GLY A 323 -12.04 21.57 13.86
N LEU A 324 -13.24 21.23 14.35
CA LEU A 324 -14.50 21.82 13.94
C LEU A 324 -14.63 23.24 14.51
N GLN A 325 -15.01 24.19 13.66
CA GLN A 325 -15.26 25.57 14.06
C GLN A 325 -16.76 25.92 13.97
N TRP A 326 -17.20 26.94 14.69
CA TRP A 326 -18.58 27.41 14.65
C TRP A 326 -18.97 27.89 13.24
N GLU A 327 -18.03 28.41 12.45
CA GLU A 327 -18.24 28.77 11.03
C GLU A 327 -18.56 27.57 10.12
N ASP A 328 -18.18 26.36 10.54
CA ASP A 328 -18.42 25.13 9.79
C ASP A 328 -19.84 24.58 10.03
N LEU A 329 -20.56 25.12 11.02
CA LEU A 329 -21.86 24.63 11.48
C LEU A 329 -22.99 25.58 11.10
N ASP A 330 -23.95 25.06 10.34
CA ASP A 330 -25.24 25.71 10.13
C ASP A 330 -26.30 24.98 10.97
N LEU A 331 -26.57 25.54 12.15
CA LEU A 331 -27.54 25.00 13.10
C LEU A 331 -29.00 25.30 12.71
N GLN A 332 -29.23 26.16 11.70
CA GLN A 332 -30.58 26.44 11.20
C GLN A 332 -30.98 25.40 10.15
N THR A 333 -30.11 25.15 9.17
CA THR A 333 -30.35 24.11 8.15
C THR A 333 -29.99 22.71 8.63
N GLY A 334 -29.28 22.59 9.76
CA GLY A 334 -28.86 21.31 10.32
C GLY A 334 -27.76 20.66 9.52
N THR A 335 -26.76 21.43 9.08
CA THR A 335 -25.64 20.91 8.27
C THR A 335 -24.28 21.27 8.86
N ALA A 336 -23.30 20.38 8.70
CA ALA A 336 -21.91 20.61 9.10
C ALA A 336 -20.95 20.39 7.93
N SER A 337 -20.06 21.35 7.70
CA SER A 337 -19.04 21.32 6.65
C SER A 337 -17.70 20.85 7.23
N ILE A 338 -17.28 19.63 6.92
CA ILE A 338 -16.03 19.06 7.48
C ILE A 338 -14.83 19.49 6.63
N ARG A 339 -14.21 20.62 6.97
CA ARG A 339 -13.11 21.21 6.19
C ARG A 339 -11.71 20.95 6.77
N ARG A 340 -11.63 20.71 8.08
CA ARG A 340 -10.37 20.72 8.83
C ARG A 340 -10.19 19.46 9.66
N THR A 341 -8.94 19.16 9.99
CA THR A 341 -8.60 18.15 10.99
C THR A 341 -7.51 18.69 11.89
N LEU A 342 -7.76 18.70 13.20
CA LEU A 342 -6.74 19.00 14.20
C LEU A 342 -5.79 17.81 14.34
N GLN A 343 -4.50 18.06 14.19
CA GLN A 343 -3.44 17.08 14.36
C GLN A 343 -2.27 17.70 15.12
N ARG A 344 -1.59 16.88 15.93
CA ARG A 344 -0.34 17.31 16.56
C ARG A 344 0.80 17.15 15.55
N THR A 345 1.42 18.25 15.19
CA THR A 345 2.61 18.36 14.34
C THR A 345 3.85 18.55 15.21
N GLN A 346 5.04 18.31 14.66
CA GLN A 346 6.28 18.45 15.41
C GLN A 346 6.74 19.90 15.44
N THR A 347 6.50 20.64 14.37
CA THR A 347 6.90 22.05 14.22
C THR A 347 5.86 23.03 14.75
N GLY A 348 4.56 22.72 14.62
CA GLY A 348 3.45 23.63 14.92
C GLY A 348 2.60 23.27 16.13
N GLY A 349 2.98 22.27 16.93
CA GLY A 349 2.19 21.84 18.09
C GLY A 349 0.82 21.27 17.67
N LEU A 350 -0.29 21.79 18.22
CA LEU A 350 -1.64 21.39 17.80
C LEU A 350 -2.07 22.28 16.62
N THR A 351 -2.01 21.72 15.41
CA THR A 351 -2.28 22.47 14.17
C THR A 351 -3.54 21.95 13.48
N ALA A 352 -4.40 22.88 13.06
CA ALA A 352 -5.52 22.56 12.17
C ALA A 352 -5.00 22.48 10.73
N LEU A 353 -5.12 21.30 10.12
CA LEU A 353 -4.73 21.06 8.74
C LEU A 353 -5.98 20.84 7.88
N PRO A 354 -5.97 21.25 6.59
CA PRO A 354 -7.04 20.89 5.67
C PRO A 354 -7.14 19.36 5.53
N THR A 355 -8.33 18.86 5.24
CA THR A 355 -8.54 17.40 5.15
C THR A 355 -7.70 16.77 4.02
N LYS A 356 -7.51 15.45 4.09
CA LYS A 356 -6.49 14.75 3.29
C LYS A 356 -6.74 14.77 1.78
N THR A 357 -7.96 14.97 1.32
CA THR A 357 -8.36 14.87 -0.09
C THR A 357 -9.64 15.68 -0.28
N ARG A 358 -9.92 16.20 -1.49
CA ARG A 358 -11.23 16.81 -1.82
C ARG A 358 -12.42 15.91 -1.43
N ALA A 359 -12.28 14.59 -1.54
CA ALA A 359 -13.30 13.61 -1.12
C ALA A 359 -13.55 13.53 0.42
N SER A 360 -12.71 14.17 1.24
CA SER A 360 -12.88 14.24 2.69
C SER A 360 -13.56 15.55 3.13
N GLU A 361 -13.54 16.58 2.29
CA GLU A 361 -14.38 17.77 2.42
C GLU A 361 -15.80 17.35 2.07
N ARG A 362 -16.65 17.25 3.08
CA ARG A 362 -18.03 16.80 2.92
C ARG A 362 -18.95 17.61 3.80
N ARG A 363 -20.18 17.76 3.33
CA ARG A 363 -21.27 18.27 4.13
C ARG A 363 -22.02 17.07 4.71
N ILE A 364 -22.26 17.07 6.01
CA ILE A 364 -23.08 16.06 6.68
C ILE A 364 -24.34 16.73 7.25
N ALA A 365 -25.44 15.98 7.27
CA ALA A 365 -26.62 16.37 8.02
C ALA A 365 -26.38 16.13 9.52
N LEU A 366 -26.81 17.08 10.36
CA LEU A 366 -26.77 17.00 11.80
C LEU A 366 -28.12 16.49 12.30
N PRO A 367 -28.16 15.41 13.11
CA PRO A 367 -29.37 15.01 13.82
C PRO A 367 -29.90 16.14 14.70
N SER A 368 -31.22 16.23 14.87
CA SER A 368 -31.88 17.28 15.66
C SER A 368 -31.38 17.30 17.10
N GLU A 369 -31.12 16.13 17.69
CA GLU A 369 -30.58 16.04 19.05
C GLU A 369 -29.17 16.62 19.13
N CYS A 370 -28.32 16.36 18.13
CA CYS A 370 -27.00 16.97 18.07
C CYS A 370 -27.09 18.49 17.94
N ILE A 371 -28.06 19.02 17.19
CA ILE A 371 -28.27 20.47 17.06
C ILE A 371 -28.61 21.07 18.41
N HIS A 372 -29.52 20.43 19.17
CA HIS A 372 -29.88 20.87 20.51
C HIS A 372 -28.65 20.89 21.44
N SER A 373 -27.92 19.78 21.53
CA SER A 373 -26.74 19.70 22.40
C SER A 373 -25.59 20.60 21.95
N LEU A 374 -25.47 20.90 20.65
CA LEU A 374 -24.53 21.92 20.16
C LEU A 374 -24.94 23.33 20.58
N LYS A 375 -26.25 23.66 20.63
CA LYS A 375 -26.74 24.95 21.13
C LYS A 375 -26.45 25.10 22.63
N GLU A 376 -26.79 24.10 23.43
CA GLU A 376 -26.48 24.08 24.88
C GLU A 376 -24.97 24.25 25.12
N HIS A 377 -24.15 23.53 24.34
CA HIS A 377 -22.70 23.65 24.43
C HIS A 377 -22.18 25.04 24.06
N ARG A 378 -22.82 25.71 23.09
CA ARG A 378 -22.50 27.09 22.72
C ARG A 378 -22.81 28.06 23.87
N GLU A 379 -23.96 27.92 24.51
CA GLU A 379 -24.36 28.75 25.66
C GLU A 379 -23.38 28.59 26.83
N VAL A 380 -22.99 27.36 27.16
CA VAL A 380 -21.96 27.10 28.19
C VAL A 380 -20.64 27.78 27.83
N GLN A 381 -20.19 27.70 26.57
CA GLN A 381 -18.97 28.37 26.13
C GLN A 381 -19.04 29.89 26.15
N GLU A 382 -20.22 30.46 25.89
CA GLU A 382 -20.47 31.90 25.95
C GLU A 382 -20.49 32.38 27.41
N GLY A 383 -21.08 31.63 28.33
CA GLY A 383 -20.96 31.89 29.77
C GLY A 383 -19.52 31.79 30.29
N GLU A 384 -18.75 30.79 29.85
CA GLU A 384 -17.31 30.68 30.15
C GLU A 384 -16.53 31.92 29.65
N ARG A 385 -16.95 32.54 28.53
CA ARG A 385 -16.34 33.75 27.97
C ARG A 385 -16.60 34.97 28.82
N GLU A 386 -17.84 35.16 29.23
CA GLU A 386 -18.24 36.32 30.04
C GLU A 386 -17.57 36.29 31.42
N ALA A 387 -17.30 35.10 31.95
CA ALA A 387 -16.63 34.91 33.24
C ALA A 387 -15.10 35.12 33.20
N ALA A 388 -14.48 35.27 32.03
CA ALA A 388 -13.03 35.29 31.89
C ALA A 388 -12.45 36.70 31.62
N ALA A 389 -11.36 37.02 32.32
CA ALA A 389 -10.68 38.31 32.26
C ALA A 389 -9.88 38.55 30.96
N GLU A 390 -9.43 39.80 30.76
CA GLU A 390 -8.66 40.27 29.60
C GLU A 390 -7.45 39.36 29.29
N GLY A 391 -7.40 38.84 28.05
CA GLY A 391 -6.42 37.83 27.61
C GLY A 391 -7.05 36.68 26.79
N TRP A 392 -8.38 36.68 26.68
CA TRP A 392 -9.18 35.74 25.90
C TRP A 392 -8.87 35.80 24.39
N ARG A 393 -8.45 34.68 23.80
CA ARG A 393 -8.28 34.55 22.34
C ARG A 393 -9.35 33.62 21.79
N ASP A 394 -10.23 34.16 20.96
CA ASP A 394 -11.24 33.35 20.28
C ASP A 394 -10.63 32.62 19.08
N ASN A 395 -10.64 31.30 19.13
CA ASN A 395 -10.13 30.43 18.08
C ASN A 395 -11.26 29.86 17.20
N GLY A 396 -12.53 30.24 17.47
CA GLY A 396 -13.72 29.79 16.74
C GLY A 396 -14.03 28.30 16.88
N LEU A 397 -13.29 27.56 17.71
CA LEU A 397 -13.43 26.11 17.87
C LEU A 397 -14.72 25.74 18.61
N VAL A 398 -15.46 24.79 18.06
CA VAL A 398 -16.65 24.22 18.72
C VAL A 398 -16.24 23.50 20.01
N PHE A 399 -15.17 22.71 19.96
CA PHE A 399 -14.67 21.98 21.13
C PHE A 399 -13.29 22.47 21.53
N SER A 400 -13.23 23.17 22.66
CA SER A 400 -12.03 23.82 23.19
C SER A 400 -11.79 23.43 24.64
N THR A 401 -10.59 23.68 25.16
CA THR A 401 -10.31 23.62 26.61
C THR A 401 -11.00 24.80 27.32
N PRO A 402 -11.10 24.79 28.66
CA PRO A 402 -11.59 25.96 29.41
C PRO A 402 -10.81 27.25 29.11
N ALA A 403 -9.53 27.13 28.74
CA ALA A 403 -8.69 28.24 28.28
C ALA A 403 -8.85 28.55 26.76
N ARG A 404 -9.92 28.08 26.12
CA ARG A 404 -10.21 28.17 24.66
C ARG A 404 -9.13 27.69 23.70
N GLY A 405 -8.16 26.93 24.20
CA GLY A 405 -7.16 26.26 23.37
C GLY A 405 -7.71 25.00 22.69
N PRO A 406 -7.04 24.50 21.64
CA PRO A 406 -7.35 23.20 21.06
C PRO A 406 -7.18 22.08 22.10
N ILE A 407 -8.15 21.15 22.16
CA ILE A 407 -8.05 19.99 23.04
C ILE A 407 -7.00 19.01 22.49
N ASP A 408 -6.01 18.64 23.30
CA ASP A 408 -5.05 17.62 22.89
C ASP A 408 -5.77 16.26 22.70
N PRO A 409 -5.60 15.60 21.54
CA PRO A 409 -6.22 14.30 21.28
C PRO A 409 -5.87 13.19 22.29
N ALA A 410 -4.77 13.33 23.04
CA ALA A 410 -4.39 12.43 24.13
C ALA A 410 -5.20 12.70 25.40
N ASN A 411 -5.53 13.96 25.68
CA ASN A 411 -6.39 14.33 26.82
C ASN A 411 -7.82 13.84 26.60
N LEU A 412 -8.37 14.01 25.39
CA LEU A 412 -9.67 13.45 25.02
C LEU A 412 -9.71 11.92 25.16
N ASN A 413 -8.63 11.22 24.78
CA ASN A 413 -8.56 9.77 24.98
C ASN A 413 -8.55 9.39 26.48
N ARG A 414 -7.95 10.23 27.34
CA ARG A 414 -7.86 10.00 28.78
C ARG A 414 -9.22 10.23 29.43
N SER A 415 -9.89 11.35 29.12
CA SER A 415 -11.25 11.63 29.62
C SER A 415 -12.24 10.58 29.15
N PHE A 416 -12.19 10.19 27.87
CA PHE A 416 -13.05 9.14 27.32
C PHE A 416 -12.91 7.79 28.05
N ARG A 417 -11.70 7.41 28.45
CA ARG A 417 -11.51 6.18 29.25
C ARG A 417 -12.15 6.28 30.63
N ALA A 418 -12.00 7.43 31.30
CA ALA A 418 -12.63 7.66 32.59
C ALA A 418 -14.18 7.65 32.47
N LEU A 419 -14.72 8.18 31.37
CA LEU A 419 -16.16 8.15 31.07
C LEU A 419 -16.67 6.72 30.87
N LEU A 420 -15.95 5.88 30.13
CA LEU A 420 -16.32 4.47 29.96
C LEU A 420 -16.29 3.70 31.28
N ASP A 421 -15.23 3.90 32.08
CA ASP A 421 -15.09 3.23 33.37
C ASP A 421 -16.23 3.67 34.32
N ARG A 422 -16.61 4.97 34.33
CA ARG A 422 -17.78 5.49 35.08
C ARG A 422 -19.12 4.95 34.56
N ALA A 423 -19.25 4.73 33.26
CA ALA A 423 -20.45 4.15 32.66
C ALA A 423 -20.58 2.64 32.92
N GLY A 424 -19.57 1.98 33.51
CA GLY A 424 -19.54 0.51 33.66
C GLY A 424 -19.39 -0.23 32.32
N LEU A 425 -18.88 0.46 31.29
CA LEU A 425 -18.76 -0.08 29.95
C LEU A 425 -17.36 -0.65 29.70
N ARG A 426 -17.29 -1.63 28.78
CA ARG A 426 -16.02 -2.18 28.34
C ARG A 426 -15.14 -1.12 27.67
N ARG A 427 -13.83 -1.30 27.79
CA ARG A 427 -12.84 -0.37 27.23
C ARG A 427 -12.77 -0.46 25.72
N ILE A 428 -13.22 0.60 25.05
CA ILE A 428 -13.04 0.83 23.61
C ILE A 428 -12.16 2.06 23.38
N ARG A 429 -11.65 2.26 22.15
CA ARG A 429 -10.91 3.47 21.77
C ARG A 429 -11.90 4.55 21.32
N PHE A 430 -11.51 5.81 21.38
CA PHE A 430 -12.39 6.88 20.87
C PHE A 430 -12.76 6.68 19.38
N HIS A 431 -11.81 6.25 18.55
CA HIS A 431 -12.05 5.98 17.13
C HIS A 431 -13.05 4.83 16.89
N ASP A 432 -13.23 3.98 17.89
CA ASP A 432 -14.13 2.86 17.80
C ASP A 432 -15.61 3.29 17.84
N LEU A 433 -15.93 4.49 18.36
CA LEU A 433 -17.27 5.10 18.27
C LEU A 433 -17.75 5.20 16.82
N ARG A 434 -16.86 5.61 15.91
CA ARG A 434 -17.15 5.67 14.47
C ARG A 434 -17.45 4.30 13.87
N HIS A 435 -16.78 3.25 14.35
CA HIS A 435 -17.10 1.88 13.94
C HIS A 435 -18.44 1.42 14.53
N SER A 436 -18.77 1.84 15.75
CA SER A 436 -20.11 1.66 16.33
C SER A 436 -21.17 2.33 15.48
N THR A 437 -21.02 3.60 15.10
CA THR A 437 -21.95 4.30 14.21
C THR A 437 -22.17 3.54 12.90
N ALA A 438 -21.08 3.11 12.25
CA ALA A 438 -21.17 2.34 11.02
C ALA A 438 -21.94 1.02 11.18
N THR A 439 -21.74 0.34 12.32
CA THR A 439 -22.39 -0.94 12.62
C THR A 439 -23.88 -0.73 12.91
N LEU A 440 -24.22 0.26 13.74
CA LEU A 440 -25.59 0.59 14.09
C LEU A 440 -26.39 1.02 12.86
N LEU A 441 -25.82 1.86 11.98
CA LEU A 441 -26.49 2.25 10.73
C LEU A 441 -26.74 1.05 9.81
N LEU A 442 -25.79 0.11 9.72
CA LEU A 442 -25.97 -1.13 8.95
C LEU A 442 -27.07 -2.01 9.55
N GLU A 443 -27.15 -2.11 10.88
CA GLU A 443 -28.19 -2.86 11.57
C GLU A 443 -29.59 -2.26 11.35
N GLN A 444 -29.68 -0.94 11.13
CA GLN A 444 -30.92 -0.26 10.73
C GLN A 444 -31.23 -0.34 9.23
N GLY A 445 -30.45 -1.10 8.45
CA GLY A 445 -30.69 -1.29 7.02
C GLY A 445 -30.22 -0.14 6.12
N VAL A 446 -29.38 0.77 6.61
CA VAL A 446 -28.85 1.88 5.80
C VAL A 446 -27.85 1.34 4.75
N GLU A 447 -28.05 1.75 3.51
CA GLU A 447 -27.22 1.40 2.36
C GLU A 447 -25.72 1.72 2.57
N LEU A 448 -24.86 0.80 2.13
CA LEU A 448 -23.41 0.89 2.36
C LEU A 448 -22.79 2.15 1.74
N VAL A 449 -23.35 2.61 0.62
CA VAL A 449 -22.93 3.83 -0.09
C VAL A 449 -23.19 5.06 0.77
N VAL A 450 -24.37 5.16 1.37
CA VAL A 450 -24.75 6.27 2.27
C VAL A 450 -23.83 6.30 3.50
N ILE A 451 -23.57 5.14 4.11
CA ILE A 451 -22.64 5.04 5.25
C ILE A 451 -21.22 5.45 4.85
N LYS A 452 -20.75 5.04 3.66
CA LYS A 452 -19.43 5.43 3.14
C LYS A 452 -19.32 6.95 2.98
N GLU A 453 -20.37 7.60 2.46
CA GLU A 453 -20.43 9.05 2.25
C GLU A 453 -20.46 9.80 3.60
N LEU A 454 -21.37 9.41 4.51
CA LEU A 454 -21.47 9.99 5.85
C LEU A 454 -20.14 9.93 6.60
N LEU A 455 -19.48 8.77 6.56
CA LEU A 455 -18.20 8.57 7.23
C LEU A 455 -17.04 9.21 6.44
N GLY A 456 -17.15 9.43 5.14
CA GLY A 456 -16.05 9.91 4.30
C GLY A 456 -14.92 8.87 4.18
N HIS A 457 -15.26 7.61 3.93
CA HIS A 457 -14.29 6.56 3.62
C HIS A 457 -13.82 6.66 2.16
N ALA A 458 -12.52 6.85 1.95
CA ALA A 458 -11.92 6.86 0.61
C ALA A 458 -12.11 5.53 -0.14
N HIS A 459 -12.12 4.40 0.59
CA HIS A 459 -12.36 3.07 0.02
C HIS A 459 -13.50 2.36 0.75
N ILE A 460 -14.42 1.77 -0.01
CA ILE A 460 -15.58 1.03 0.50
C ILE A 460 -15.18 -0.22 1.29
N GLY A 461 -13.99 -0.80 1.01
CA GLY A 461 -13.47 -1.98 1.72
C GLY A 461 -13.28 -1.79 3.22
N VAL A 462 -13.09 -0.54 3.68
CA VAL A 462 -13.04 -0.22 5.12
C VAL A 462 -14.40 -0.47 5.76
N THR A 463 -15.48 -0.04 5.10
CA THR A 463 -16.86 -0.28 5.53
C THR A 463 -17.26 -1.75 5.34
N ALA A 464 -16.78 -2.41 4.28
CA ALA A 464 -17.07 -3.82 4.01
C ALA A 464 -16.52 -4.78 5.10
N THR A 465 -15.43 -4.42 5.77
CA THR A 465 -14.91 -5.20 6.90
C THR A 465 -15.86 -5.16 8.10
N VAL A 466 -16.54 -4.03 8.31
CA VAL A 466 -17.61 -3.88 9.31
C VAL A 466 -18.84 -4.68 8.88
N TYR A 467 -19.22 -4.56 7.60
CA TYR A 467 -20.33 -5.30 6.99
C TYR A 467 -20.20 -6.82 7.15
N ALA A 468 -19.00 -7.38 6.99
CA ALA A 468 -18.77 -8.83 7.13
C ALA A 468 -19.21 -9.39 8.49
N ARG A 469 -19.21 -8.59 9.57
CA ARG A 469 -19.67 -9.02 10.90
C ARG A 469 -21.20 -9.06 11.00
N VAL A 470 -21.87 -8.06 10.43
CA VAL A 470 -23.32 -7.88 10.54
C VAL A 470 -24.08 -8.70 9.50
N ARG A 471 -23.40 -9.08 8.39
CA ARG A 471 -23.97 -9.81 7.25
C ARG A 471 -24.79 -11.03 7.65
N LEU A 472 -24.33 -11.86 8.59
CA LEU A 472 -25.06 -13.07 9.00
C LEU A 472 -26.38 -12.76 9.72
N ARG A 473 -26.43 -11.67 10.51
CA ARG A 473 -27.67 -11.24 11.17
C ARG A 473 -28.63 -10.64 10.16
N LEU A 474 -28.16 -9.71 9.33
CA LEU A 474 -28.97 -9.11 8.26
C LEU A 474 -29.47 -10.17 7.26
N GLN A 475 -28.68 -11.21 6.98
CA GLN A 475 -29.12 -12.34 6.17
C GLN A 475 -30.25 -13.12 6.84
N ARG A 476 -30.16 -13.39 8.15
CA ARG A 476 -31.26 -14.03 8.88
C ARG A 476 -32.50 -13.15 8.91
N ASP A 477 -32.37 -11.88 9.27
CA ASP A 477 -33.49 -10.95 9.33
C ASP A 477 -34.19 -10.81 7.96
N ALA A 478 -33.41 -10.77 6.86
CA ALA A 478 -33.95 -10.74 5.50
C ALA A 478 -34.66 -12.06 5.13
N ILE A 479 -34.12 -13.21 5.53
CA ILE A 479 -34.76 -14.52 5.33
C ILE A 479 -36.04 -14.62 6.16
N ASP A 480 -36.03 -14.17 7.41
CA ASP A 480 -37.18 -14.19 8.32
C ASP A 480 -38.27 -13.20 7.87
N LEU A 481 -37.89 -12.05 7.31
CA LEU A 481 -38.80 -11.11 6.68
C LEU A 481 -39.44 -11.71 5.42
N LEU A 482 -38.64 -12.38 4.58
CA LEU A 482 -39.14 -13.12 3.42
C LEU A 482 -40.08 -14.24 3.85
N GLY A 483 -39.73 -14.99 4.89
CA GLY A 483 -40.60 -16.00 5.50
C GLY A 483 -41.95 -15.42 5.89
N ARG A 484 -41.96 -14.34 6.68
CA ARG A 484 -43.20 -13.67 7.09
C ARG A 484 -44.05 -13.17 5.91
N THR A 485 -43.44 -12.56 4.90
CA THR A 485 -44.16 -12.06 3.71
C THR A 485 -44.72 -13.18 2.83
N LEU A 486 -44.02 -14.33 2.74
CA LEU A 486 -44.53 -15.50 2.03
C LEU A 486 -45.67 -16.19 2.79
N HIS A 487 -45.73 -16.09 4.12
CA HIS A 487 -46.81 -16.68 4.93
C HIS A 487 -48.09 -15.81 4.97
N THR A 488 -48.04 -14.54 4.56
CA THR A 488 -49.21 -13.62 4.61
C THR A 488 -50.24 -13.80 3.48
N GLN A 489 -50.17 -14.85 2.65
CA GLN A 489 -51.14 -15.09 1.55
C GLN A 489 -51.93 -16.41 1.62
N THR A 490 -52.03 -17.05 2.78
CA THR A 490 -52.98 -18.17 2.97
C THR A 490 -53.83 -17.92 4.21
N GLY A 491 -54.94 -17.19 4.05
CA GLY A 491 -55.89 -17.00 5.13
C GLY A 491 -56.88 -15.85 4.97
N THR A 492 -57.51 -15.69 3.80
CA THR A 492 -58.77 -14.94 3.69
C THR A 492 -59.78 -15.73 2.88
N SER A 493 -60.46 -16.65 3.57
CA SER A 493 -61.83 -17.09 3.21
C SER A 493 -62.51 -17.72 4.43
N ASN A 494 -63.45 -16.97 5.03
CA ASN A 494 -64.74 -17.38 5.60
C ASN A 494 -64.86 -18.73 6.35
N GLN A 495 -65.09 -18.70 7.68
CA GLN A 495 -66.41 -18.82 8.34
C GLN A 495 -66.23 -18.89 9.88
N PRO A 496 -67.17 -18.35 10.68
CA PRO A 496 -67.27 -18.67 12.10
C PRO A 496 -68.16 -19.89 12.30
N ASP A 497 -67.67 -20.94 12.94
CA ASP A 497 -68.51 -21.98 13.52
C ASP A 497 -67.86 -22.55 14.78
N ASP A 498 -68.76 -23.09 15.60
CA ASP A 498 -68.79 -23.10 17.04
C ASP A 498 -67.95 -24.20 17.74
N CYS A 499 -67.75 -23.99 19.04
CA CYS A 499 -67.63 -24.98 20.12
C CYS A 499 -66.44 -25.95 20.30
N HIS A 500 -65.91 -25.90 21.55
CA HIS A 500 -65.18 -26.93 22.33
C HIS A 500 -63.79 -27.35 21.81
N ASP A 501 -62.69 -27.44 22.58
CA ASP A 501 -62.53 -27.86 23.97
C ASP A 501 -61.11 -27.51 24.49
N ARG A 502 -61.03 -27.16 25.79
CA ARG A 502 -59.93 -27.31 26.79
C ARG A 502 -58.42 -27.22 26.42
N LEU A 503 -57.73 -26.30 27.12
CA LEU A 503 -56.29 -26.33 27.52
C LEU A 503 -55.94 -27.63 28.32
N PRO A 504 -54.66 -28.04 28.62
CA PRO A 504 -53.46 -27.18 28.81
C PRO A 504 -52.02 -27.78 28.57
N TYR A 505 -51.00 -26.90 28.63
CA TYR A 505 -49.65 -27.04 29.24
C TYR A 505 -48.45 -27.83 28.63
N THR A 506 -47.24 -27.33 28.99
CA THR A 506 -45.83 -27.85 28.93
C THR A 506 -45.02 -27.61 27.63
N ALA A 507 -43.72 -27.26 27.60
CA ALA A 507 -42.67 -26.77 28.51
C ALA A 507 -41.42 -26.38 27.65
N PRO A 508 -40.40 -25.65 28.15
CA PRO A 508 -39.32 -25.09 27.33
C PRO A 508 -38.10 -26.02 27.22
N VAL A 509 -37.33 -25.93 26.12
CA VAL A 509 -36.07 -26.66 25.95
C VAL A 509 -34.87 -25.71 25.79
N ARG A 510 -33.97 -25.91 26.75
CA ARG A 510 -32.60 -25.42 27.04
C ARG A 510 -31.75 -24.82 25.92
#